data_AF-A0A8H4QVE2-F1
#
_entry.id   AF-A0A8H4QVE2-F1
#
_cell.length_a   1.000
_cell.length_b   1.000
_cell.length_c   1.000
_cell.angle_alpha   90.00
_cell.angle_beta   90.00
_cell.angle_gamma   90.00
#
_symmetry.space_group_name_H-M   'P 1'
#
loop_
_entity.id
_entity.type
_entity.pdbx_description
1 polymer ?
#
loop_
_entity_poly.entity_id
_entity_poly.type
_entity_poly.pdbx_seq_one_letter_code
_entity_poly.pdbx_strand_id
1 'polypeptide(L)'
;MSQSNNRGAYRGTAAASSGEHGRGTRSHSRARGRGRGRGSFSTNPNPNPNTNLGHTPNRVNAPMAEFEGSSRTQTEPETDPVSMSAATAMQRRRMNLMASVSRSSGLEKDGDDLKSYRTQVEYRAFIQEKVDHLFKTYSHTASETERAKKHRFDAQENILILFRKSPISSSRLREGVASSKRNDDFALEVYQTSLYLSALFEAPKQTISIIPHLFPPQHEPSDSQTKLPRPPSMSCVLISLLHHLVTSYPSQSQYFQQLDAIPKDQLPGTSKAAVWLKSLAKSVRTRNYAAFADLSNKSSLLAVLLPEKDKVPASQGTAASWKSDPDQGLKAVLLLTEILRNKVAETTWNVICASYRELNQNSLKTTSWLSRSLCLESIYDSSFNITAENWLVTKSAAAPEGPGHVRRKEGVEGRWIVCKVR
;
A
#
# COMPACT_ATOMS: atom_id res chain seq x y z
N MET A 1 -3.91 -32.56 -57.51
CA MET A 1 -3.78 -31.34 -58.32
C MET A 1 -2.91 -30.34 -57.55
N SER A 2 -1.78 -30.03 -58.16
CA SER A 2 -0.82 -28.93 -57.92
C SER A 2 -0.24 -28.70 -56.50
N GLN A 3 0.92 -29.32 -56.29
CA GLN A 3 2.01 -28.82 -55.45
C GLN A 3 2.68 -27.61 -56.12
N SER A 4 3.19 -26.65 -55.33
CA SER A 4 4.31 -25.82 -55.77
C SER A 4 5.27 -25.52 -54.61
N ASN A 5 6.52 -25.91 -54.85
CA ASN A 5 7.73 -25.57 -54.12
C ASN A 5 8.07 -24.08 -54.28
N ASN A 6 8.73 -23.46 -53.30
CA ASN A 6 10.10 -22.99 -53.55
C ASN A 6 10.90 -22.66 -52.28
N ARG A 7 12.12 -23.21 -52.24
CA ARG A 7 13.23 -22.88 -51.33
C ARG A 7 14.22 -21.97 -52.08
N GLY A 8 14.91 -21.11 -51.35
CA GLY A 8 16.19 -20.49 -51.74
C GLY A 8 16.64 -19.55 -50.62
N ALA A 9 17.53 -19.91 -49.70
CA ALA A 9 18.98 -20.10 -49.83
C ALA A 9 19.73 -18.81 -50.22
N TYR A 10 20.33 -18.13 -49.24
CA TYR A 10 21.53 -17.32 -49.42
C TYR A 10 22.51 -17.58 -48.27
N ARG A 11 23.78 -17.79 -48.66
CA ARG A 11 24.90 -18.32 -47.89
C ARG A 11 26.07 -17.33 -48.03
N GLY A 12 26.80 -17.10 -46.93
CA GLY A 12 28.18 -16.57 -46.92
C GLY A 12 28.33 -15.06 -47.14
N THR A 13 29.33 -14.34 -46.62
CA THR A 13 30.64 -14.67 -46.02
C THR A 13 31.20 -13.41 -45.34
N ALA A 14 31.77 -13.54 -44.14
CA ALA A 14 33.19 -13.33 -43.77
C ALA A 14 33.77 -11.90 -43.65
N ALA A 15 34.68 -11.81 -42.67
CA ALA A 15 35.41 -10.67 -42.12
C ALA A 15 36.47 -10.00 -43.03
N ALA A 16 36.77 -8.73 -42.72
CA ALA A 16 38.09 -8.08 -42.68
C ALA A 16 37.89 -6.65 -42.13
N SER A 17 38.44 -6.25 -40.98
CA SER A 17 39.82 -5.81 -40.71
C SER A 17 40.21 -4.46 -41.34
N SER A 18 40.78 -3.61 -40.47
CA SER A 18 41.71 -2.49 -40.70
C SER A 18 41.18 -1.13 -41.18
N GLY A 19 41.57 -0.08 -40.44
CA GLY A 19 41.45 1.32 -40.88
C GLY A 19 41.46 2.33 -39.74
N GLU A 20 42.64 2.60 -39.18
CA GLU A 20 42.91 3.77 -38.35
C GLU A 20 42.47 5.07 -39.04
N HIS A 21 41.96 6.04 -38.27
CA HIS A 21 42.37 7.45 -38.39
C HIS A 21 41.87 8.25 -37.19
N GLY A 22 42.83 8.78 -36.43
CA GLY A 22 42.60 9.63 -35.29
C GLY A 22 42.07 11.01 -35.68
N ARG A 23 41.16 11.53 -34.85
CA ARG A 23 41.03 12.97 -34.63
C ARG A 23 40.78 13.21 -33.14
N GLY A 24 41.81 13.73 -32.50
CA GLY A 24 41.75 14.21 -31.13
C GLY A 24 40.78 15.37 -31.00
N THR A 25 39.85 15.26 -30.07
CA THR A 25 39.07 16.38 -29.55
C THR A 25 39.56 16.70 -28.15
N ARG A 26 40.16 17.89 -28.03
CA ARG A 26 40.58 18.53 -26.79
C ARG A 26 39.37 18.65 -25.84
N SER A 27 39.37 17.88 -24.76
CA SER A 27 38.48 18.12 -23.62
C SER A 27 39.05 19.25 -22.77
N HIS A 28 38.44 20.43 -22.88
CA HIS A 28 38.59 21.49 -21.90
C HIS A 28 37.91 21.09 -20.59
N SER A 29 38.74 20.74 -19.60
CA SER A 29 38.38 20.67 -18.19
C SER A 29 37.97 22.05 -17.67
N ARG A 30 36.68 22.37 -17.70
CA ARG A 30 36.10 23.46 -16.92
C ARG A 30 35.85 22.97 -15.49
N ALA A 31 36.78 23.32 -14.62
CA ALA A 31 36.60 23.33 -13.17
C ALA A 31 35.36 24.16 -12.82
N ARG A 32 34.29 23.51 -12.37
CA ARG A 32 33.19 24.20 -11.69
C ARG A 32 33.48 24.22 -10.20
N GLY A 33 33.87 25.40 -9.75
CA GLY A 33 34.14 25.72 -8.36
C GLY A 33 32.96 25.41 -7.45
N ARG A 34 33.30 24.88 -6.27
CA ARG A 34 32.43 24.74 -5.11
C ARG A 34 32.05 26.14 -4.60
N GLY A 35 30.87 26.61 -4.98
CA GLY A 35 30.23 27.74 -4.32
C GLY A 35 29.61 27.31 -3.00
N ARG A 36 30.28 27.60 -1.89
CA ARG A 36 29.71 27.55 -0.54
C ARG A 36 28.65 28.66 -0.42
N GLY A 37 27.38 28.30 -0.59
CA GLY A 37 26.26 29.16 -0.23
C GLY A 37 26.09 29.20 1.29
N ARG A 38 26.63 30.25 1.92
CA ARG A 38 26.26 30.66 3.28
C ARG A 38 24.80 31.15 3.22
N GLY A 39 23.89 30.43 3.88
CA GLY A 39 22.56 30.92 4.18
C GLY A 39 22.65 32.06 5.18
N SER A 40 22.46 33.28 4.69
CA SER A 40 22.28 34.49 5.51
C SER A 40 20.87 34.46 6.10
N PHE A 41 20.78 34.39 7.43
CA PHE A 41 19.57 34.74 8.16
C PHE A 41 19.28 36.22 7.91
N SER A 42 18.21 36.51 7.18
CA SER A 42 17.66 37.86 7.04
C SER A 42 16.64 38.07 8.14
N THR A 43 17.13 38.50 9.30
CA THR A 43 16.37 39.35 10.22
C THR A 43 16.15 40.70 9.54
N ASN A 44 14.91 41.10 9.30
CA ASN A 44 14.60 42.52 9.12
C ASN A 44 13.54 42.95 10.14
N PRO A 45 13.81 44.01 10.93
CA PRO A 45 12.92 44.52 11.95
C PRO A 45 12.05 45.67 11.42
N ASN A 46 11.13 46.07 12.31
CA ASN A 46 10.68 47.45 12.53
C ASN A 46 9.37 47.91 11.83
N PRO A 47 8.75 49.02 12.29
CA PRO A 47 7.49 48.95 13.05
C PRO A 47 6.44 49.95 12.48
N ASN A 48 5.19 49.89 12.94
CA ASN A 48 4.50 51.11 13.36
C ASN A 48 3.18 50.84 14.09
N PRO A 49 2.75 51.77 14.97
CA PRO A 49 1.74 51.54 15.99
C PRO A 49 0.36 52.16 15.65
N ASN A 50 -0.62 51.75 16.47
CA ASN A 50 -1.76 52.54 16.96
C ASN A 50 -2.80 53.07 15.96
N THR A 51 -4.04 52.54 16.02
CA THR A 51 -5.14 53.12 16.82
C THR A 51 -6.50 52.44 16.53
N ASN A 52 -7.39 52.53 17.52
CA ASN A 52 -8.86 52.38 17.48
C ASN A 52 -9.49 51.04 17.85
N LEU A 53 -9.59 50.86 19.18
CA LEU A 53 -10.84 50.71 19.95
C LEU A 53 -12.13 50.64 19.12
N GLY A 54 -12.81 49.49 19.20
CA GLY A 54 -14.18 49.30 18.73
C GLY A 54 -14.80 48.04 19.33
N HIS A 55 -15.83 48.24 20.15
CA HIS A 55 -16.66 47.28 20.89
C HIS A 55 -16.85 45.86 20.33
N THR A 56 -16.68 44.86 21.21
CA THR A 56 -17.33 43.54 21.09
C THR A 56 -18.48 43.43 22.09
N PRO A 57 -19.69 42.99 21.68
CA PRO A 57 -20.79 42.77 22.60
C PRO A 57 -20.65 41.45 23.38
N ASN A 58 -21.19 41.50 24.60
CA ASN A 58 -21.40 40.40 25.54
C ASN A 58 -21.73 39.06 24.88
N ARG A 59 -20.87 38.05 25.12
CA ARG A 59 -21.22 36.63 24.92
C ARG A 59 -21.59 36.04 26.28
N VAL A 60 -22.88 35.81 26.44
CA VAL A 60 -23.53 35.20 27.59
C VAL A 60 -22.93 33.82 27.88
N ASN A 61 -22.67 33.58 29.16
CA ASN A 61 -22.19 32.35 29.75
C ASN A 61 -22.99 31.12 29.27
N ALA A 62 -22.31 30.15 28.66
CA ALA A 62 -22.80 28.79 28.51
C ALA A 62 -22.15 27.92 29.61
N PRO A 63 -22.91 27.04 30.29
CA PRO A 63 -22.41 26.26 31.40
C PRO A 63 -21.42 25.18 30.96
N MET A 64 -20.38 25.00 31.78
CA MET A 64 -19.47 23.86 31.76
C MET A 64 -20.24 22.55 31.81
N ALA A 65 -20.16 21.77 30.73
CA ALA A 65 -20.50 20.35 30.77
C ALA A 65 -19.26 19.58 31.24
N GLU A 66 -19.43 18.83 32.31
CA GLU A 66 -18.46 17.90 32.88
C GLU A 66 -17.97 16.91 31.82
N PHE A 67 -16.65 16.85 31.66
CA PHE A 67 -15.97 15.92 30.76
C PHE A 67 -15.75 14.61 31.51
N GLU A 68 -16.75 13.73 31.48
CA GLU A 68 -16.61 12.36 31.99
C GLU A 68 -15.59 11.58 31.14
N GLY A 69 -14.55 11.08 31.81
CA GLY A 69 -13.54 10.20 31.24
C GLY A 69 -14.16 8.87 30.79
N SER A 70 -14.47 8.77 29.49
CA SER A 70 -15.05 7.58 28.88
C SER A 70 -14.00 6.47 28.69
N SER A 71 -13.72 5.71 29.77
CA SER A 71 -13.18 4.36 29.66
C SER A 71 -14.29 3.43 29.19
N ARG A 72 -14.64 3.51 27.91
CA ARG A 72 -15.72 2.72 27.30
C ARG A 72 -15.22 1.29 27.07
N THR A 73 -15.49 0.40 28.01
CA THR A 73 -15.52 -1.04 27.76
C THR A 73 -16.57 -1.30 26.67
N GLN A 74 -16.14 -1.48 25.43
CA GLN A 74 -17.01 -1.92 24.36
C GLN A 74 -17.41 -3.36 24.64
N THR A 75 -18.65 -3.55 25.10
CA THR A 75 -19.33 -4.83 25.09
C THR A 75 -19.58 -5.18 23.62
N GLU A 76 -18.73 -6.03 23.04
CA GLU A 76 -19.01 -6.61 21.73
C GLU A 76 -20.35 -7.37 21.80
N PRO A 77 -21.17 -7.33 20.74
CA PRO A 77 -22.43 -8.06 20.72
C PRO A 77 -22.14 -9.56 20.87
N GLU A 78 -22.56 -10.13 22.01
CA GLU A 78 -22.50 -11.58 22.27
C GLU A 78 -23.37 -12.29 21.23
N THR A 79 -22.74 -12.86 20.21
CA THR A 79 -23.35 -13.91 19.39
C THR A 79 -23.62 -15.12 20.27
N ASP A 80 -24.84 -15.68 20.20
CA ASP A 80 -25.31 -16.79 21.04
C ASP A 80 -24.24 -17.86 21.28
N PRO A 81 -23.93 -18.18 22.55
CA PRO A 81 -22.81 -19.02 22.91
C PRO A 81 -23.11 -20.48 22.53
N VAL A 82 -22.50 -20.94 21.44
CA VAL A 82 -22.14 -22.36 21.35
C VAL A 82 -21.32 -22.66 22.61
N SER A 83 -21.81 -23.57 23.46
CA SER A 83 -21.24 -23.89 24.78
C SER A 83 -19.74 -24.21 24.68
N MET A 84 -18.90 -23.18 24.83
CA MET A 84 -17.45 -23.33 24.92
C MET A 84 -17.13 -23.77 26.34
N SER A 85 -16.18 -24.71 26.48
CA SER A 85 -15.71 -25.11 27.80
C SER A 85 -15.15 -23.90 28.57
N ALA A 86 -15.38 -23.88 29.89
CA ALA A 86 -14.87 -22.81 30.76
C ALA A 86 -13.34 -22.63 30.63
N ALA A 87 -12.61 -23.71 30.35
CA ALA A 87 -11.16 -23.69 30.12
C ALA A 87 -10.78 -22.89 28.87
N THR A 88 -11.48 -23.09 27.75
CA THR A 88 -11.25 -22.33 26.50
C THR A 88 -11.57 -20.85 26.70
N ALA A 89 -12.64 -20.53 27.42
CA ALA A 89 -12.99 -19.15 27.74
C ALA A 89 -11.92 -18.47 28.61
N MET A 90 -11.40 -19.15 29.64
CA MET A 90 -10.30 -18.64 30.45
C MET A 90 -9.02 -18.46 29.65
N GLN A 91 -8.68 -19.40 28.76
CA GLN A 91 -7.50 -19.28 27.89
C GLN A 91 -7.62 -18.08 26.95
N ARG A 92 -8.78 -17.85 26.33
CA ARG A 92 -9.04 -16.66 25.51
C ARG A 92 -8.92 -15.37 26.30
N ARG A 93 -9.47 -15.33 27.53
CA ARG A 93 -9.31 -14.17 28.42
C ARG A 93 -7.83 -13.92 28.74
N ARG A 94 -7.07 -14.97 29.04
CA ARG A 94 -5.61 -14.87 29.25
C ARG A 94 -4.93 -14.27 28.01
N MET A 95 -5.18 -14.80 26.81
CA MET A 95 -4.58 -14.29 25.56
C MET A 95 -4.94 -12.82 25.31
N ASN A 96 -6.17 -12.39 25.60
CA ASN A 96 -6.57 -10.97 25.53
C ASN A 96 -5.84 -10.08 26.55
N LEU A 97 -5.47 -10.61 27.71
CA LEU A 97 -4.84 -9.85 28.80
C LEU A 97 -3.31 -9.96 28.85
N MET A 98 -2.68 -10.81 28.03
CA MET A 98 -1.22 -10.99 28.02
C MET A 98 -0.46 -9.65 27.94
N ALA A 99 0.43 -9.36 28.88
CA ALA A 99 1.23 -8.15 28.86
C ALA A 99 2.27 -8.16 27.72
N SER A 100 2.74 -6.99 27.29
CA SER A 100 3.91 -6.89 26.39
C SER A 100 5.21 -7.13 27.14
N VAL A 101 6.17 -7.74 26.46
CA VAL A 101 7.52 -8.01 26.98
C VAL A 101 8.24 -6.74 27.47
N SER A 102 8.10 -5.59 26.78
CA SER A 102 8.79 -4.34 27.16
C SER A 102 8.28 -3.71 28.47
N ARG A 103 7.07 -4.04 28.91
CA ARG A 103 6.46 -3.40 30.09
C ARG A 103 6.62 -4.21 31.36
N SER A 104 6.82 -5.52 31.22
CA SER A 104 6.77 -6.41 32.37
C SER A 104 7.99 -6.32 33.29
N SER A 105 9.08 -5.65 32.88
CA SER A 105 10.33 -5.50 33.66
C SER A 105 10.90 -6.82 34.23
N GLY A 106 10.39 -7.97 33.79
CA GLY A 106 10.63 -9.28 34.41
C GLY A 106 10.06 -9.46 35.83
N LEU A 107 9.34 -8.48 36.38
CA LEU A 107 8.77 -8.53 37.74
C LEU A 107 7.38 -9.19 37.77
N GLU A 108 6.60 -9.03 36.71
CA GLU A 108 5.30 -9.71 36.60
C GLU A 108 5.52 -11.17 36.20
N LYS A 109 4.90 -12.09 36.95
CA LYS A 109 5.02 -13.55 36.78
C LYS A 109 4.76 -14.03 35.34
N ASP A 110 3.91 -13.34 34.60
CA ASP A 110 3.48 -13.69 33.23
C ASP A 110 4.09 -12.74 32.17
N GLY A 111 4.98 -11.86 32.61
CA GLY A 111 5.54 -10.77 31.81
C GLY A 111 6.38 -11.18 30.61
N ASP A 112 6.92 -12.39 30.66
CA ASP A 112 7.82 -12.96 29.66
C ASP A 112 7.19 -14.12 28.90
N ASP A 113 5.88 -14.37 29.06
CA ASP A 113 5.17 -15.49 28.44
C ASP A 113 5.33 -15.50 26.92
N LEU A 114 5.38 -14.33 26.28
CA LEU A 114 5.56 -14.20 24.82
C LEU A 114 6.97 -14.50 24.33
N LYS A 115 7.96 -14.69 25.21
CA LYS A 115 9.28 -15.19 24.82
C LYS A 115 9.24 -16.70 24.54
N SER A 116 8.28 -17.42 25.11
CA SER A 116 8.10 -18.85 24.88
C SER A 116 7.57 -19.12 23.47
N TYR A 117 8.27 -19.95 22.71
CA TYR A 117 7.91 -20.29 21.34
C TYR A 117 6.54 -20.98 21.27
N ARG A 118 6.20 -21.77 22.29
CA ARG A 118 4.89 -22.40 22.42
C ARG A 118 3.79 -21.36 22.55
N THR A 119 3.95 -20.42 23.48
CA THR A 119 2.97 -19.35 23.70
C THR A 119 2.80 -18.48 22.47
N GLN A 120 3.88 -18.18 21.73
CA GLN A 120 3.79 -17.44 20.47
C GLN A 120 2.90 -18.17 19.44
N VAL A 121 3.03 -19.50 19.31
CA VAL A 121 2.22 -20.30 18.38
C VAL A 121 0.75 -20.28 18.80
N GLU A 122 0.47 -20.49 20.08
CA GLU A 122 -0.90 -20.43 20.62
C GLU A 122 -1.53 -19.03 20.41
N TYR A 123 -0.74 -17.97 20.66
CA TYR A 123 -1.17 -16.59 20.46
C TYR A 123 -1.40 -16.25 18.97
N ARG A 124 -0.57 -16.78 18.07
CA ARG A 124 -0.76 -16.63 16.61
C ARG A 124 -2.06 -17.28 16.12
N ALA A 125 -2.39 -18.45 16.64
CA ALA A 125 -3.66 -19.13 16.35
C ALA A 125 -4.87 -18.32 16.85
N PHE A 126 -4.77 -17.78 18.06
CA PHE A 126 -5.77 -16.86 18.60
C PHE A 126 -5.97 -15.61 17.74
N ILE A 127 -4.89 -15.00 17.24
CA ILE A 127 -4.99 -13.86 16.32
C ILE A 127 -5.66 -14.28 15.00
N GLN A 128 -5.32 -15.47 14.48
CA GLN A 128 -5.92 -15.96 13.23
C GLN A 128 -7.44 -16.05 13.36
N GLU A 129 -7.94 -16.58 14.46
CA GLU A 129 -9.38 -16.66 14.70
C GLU A 129 -10.05 -15.27 14.67
N LYS A 130 -9.41 -14.26 15.27
CA LYS A 130 -9.90 -12.87 15.22
C LYS A 130 -9.88 -12.29 13.81
N VAL A 131 -8.85 -12.60 13.03
CA VAL A 131 -8.76 -12.21 11.62
C VAL A 131 -9.89 -12.85 10.80
N ASP A 132 -10.12 -14.15 10.98
CA ASP A 132 -11.18 -14.89 10.28
C ASP A 132 -12.56 -14.34 10.67
N HIS A 133 -12.78 -14.08 11.96
CA HIS A 133 -13.99 -13.44 12.46
C HIS A 133 -14.18 -12.04 11.85
N LEU A 134 -13.14 -11.21 11.80
CA LEU A 134 -13.21 -9.89 11.18
C LEU A 134 -13.64 -9.98 9.71
N PHE A 135 -13.00 -10.85 8.92
CA PHE A 135 -13.33 -10.99 7.50
C PHE A 135 -14.74 -11.52 7.27
N LYS A 136 -15.25 -12.38 8.17
CA LYS A 136 -16.63 -12.89 8.13
C LYS A 136 -17.64 -11.80 8.50
N THR A 137 -17.37 -11.04 9.56
CA THR A 137 -18.32 -10.08 10.15
C THR A 137 -18.34 -8.74 9.40
N TYR A 138 -17.17 -8.28 8.93
CA TYR A 138 -17.00 -6.98 8.29
C TYR A 138 -16.58 -7.15 6.82
N SER A 139 -17.53 -7.60 6.00
CA SER A 139 -17.35 -7.60 4.55
C SER A 139 -17.29 -6.16 4.03
N HIS A 140 -16.24 -5.83 3.29
CA HIS A 140 -16.11 -4.51 2.68
C HIS A 140 -17.09 -4.40 1.51
N THR A 141 -18.05 -3.46 1.60
CA THR A 141 -19.04 -3.21 0.56
C THR A 141 -19.02 -1.75 0.14
N ALA A 142 -19.27 -1.47 -1.14
CA ALA A 142 -19.33 -0.10 -1.65
C ALA A 142 -20.45 0.75 -1.04
N SER A 143 -21.50 0.10 -0.51
CA SER A 143 -22.64 0.73 0.17
C SER A 143 -22.52 0.78 1.70
N GLU A 144 -21.31 0.56 2.24
CA GLU A 144 -21.06 0.60 3.68
C GLU A 144 -21.38 2.00 4.25
N THR A 145 -22.18 2.04 5.32
CA THR A 145 -22.45 3.31 6.04
C THR A 145 -21.19 3.80 6.75
N GLU A 146 -21.02 5.12 6.94
CA GLU A 146 -19.86 5.68 7.64
C GLU A 146 -19.67 5.12 9.06
N ARG A 147 -20.77 4.76 9.75
CA ARG A 147 -20.72 4.09 11.06
C ARG A 147 -20.14 2.67 10.95
N ALA A 148 -20.61 1.87 9.99
CA ALA A 148 -20.11 0.51 9.77
C ALA A 148 -18.62 0.54 9.36
N LYS A 149 -18.26 1.46 8.47
CA LYS A 149 -16.88 1.72 8.04
C LYS A 149 -15.98 2.06 9.22
N LYS A 150 -16.43 2.93 10.13
CA LYS A 150 -15.70 3.24 11.37
C LYS A 150 -15.52 2.00 12.25
N HIS A 151 -16.58 1.24 12.50
CA HIS A 151 -16.48 0.00 13.29
C HIS A 151 -15.51 -1.01 12.67
N ARG A 152 -15.52 -1.15 11.34
CA ARG A 152 -14.57 -2.00 10.63
C ARG A 152 -13.13 -1.51 10.81
N PHE A 153 -12.88 -0.21 10.70
CA PHE A 153 -11.54 0.35 10.95
C PHE A 153 -11.07 0.13 12.39
N ASP A 154 -11.95 0.36 13.37
CA ASP A 154 -11.62 0.13 14.79
C ASP A 154 -11.27 -1.36 15.02
N ALA A 155 -12.04 -2.29 14.44
CA ALA A 155 -11.78 -3.72 14.53
C ALA A 155 -10.50 -4.16 13.81
N GLN A 156 -10.21 -3.58 12.64
CA GLN A 156 -8.95 -3.78 11.91
C GLN A 156 -7.75 -3.27 12.70
N GLU A 157 -7.85 -2.09 13.31
CA GLU A 157 -6.80 -1.53 14.16
C GLU A 157 -6.54 -2.41 15.38
N ASN A 158 -7.59 -2.90 16.04
CA ASN A 158 -7.48 -3.85 17.15
C ASN A 158 -6.69 -5.11 16.76
N ILE A 159 -6.90 -5.66 15.56
CA ILE A 159 -6.12 -6.80 15.07
C ILE A 159 -4.65 -6.42 14.85
N LEU A 160 -4.37 -5.27 14.24
CA LEU A 160 -2.99 -4.84 14.00
C LEU A 160 -2.25 -4.58 15.32
N ILE A 161 -2.94 -4.17 16.38
CA ILE A 161 -2.36 -4.02 17.72
C ILE A 161 -1.84 -5.37 18.24
N LEU A 162 -2.56 -6.48 18.02
CA LEU A 162 -2.11 -7.81 18.46
C LEU A 162 -0.78 -8.21 17.79
N PHE A 163 -0.56 -7.76 16.56
CA PHE A 163 0.71 -7.97 15.83
C PHE A 163 1.79 -6.91 16.15
N ARG A 164 1.44 -5.64 16.38
CA ARG A 164 2.39 -4.49 16.36
C ARG A 164 3.01 -4.16 17.70
N LYS A 165 4.25 -3.64 17.66
CA LYS A 165 4.86 -2.70 18.62
C LYS A 165 4.41 -1.25 18.51
N SER A 166 3.55 -0.79 19.42
CA SER A 166 3.24 0.64 19.58
C SER A 166 4.04 1.22 20.76
N PRO A 167 4.65 2.41 20.63
CA PRO A 167 5.35 3.06 21.74
C PRO A 167 4.45 3.37 22.94
N ILE A 168 3.13 3.46 22.73
CA ILE A 168 2.13 3.76 23.77
C ILE A 168 1.24 2.54 24.07
N SER A 169 1.28 1.49 23.24
CA SER A 169 0.48 0.27 23.44
C SER A 169 1.32 -0.99 23.23
N SER A 170 1.40 -1.76 24.31
CA SER A 170 2.02 -3.06 24.48
C SER A 170 1.93 -3.99 23.26
N SER A 171 3.00 -4.09 22.46
CA SER A 171 3.13 -5.13 21.43
C SER A 171 3.11 -6.51 22.01
N ARG A 172 2.56 -7.46 21.25
CA ARG A 172 2.58 -8.84 21.70
C ARG A 172 3.39 -9.73 20.77
N LEU A 173 2.92 -10.02 19.56
CA LEU A 173 3.54 -11.12 18.79
C LEU A 173 4.90 -10.78 18.16
N ARG A 174 5.02 -9.71 17.35
CA ARG A 174 6.32 -9.37 16.70
C ARG A 174 7.41 -9.03 17.72
N GLU A 175 7.03 -8.45 18.86
CA GLU A 175 7.96 -8.19 19.95
C GLU A 175 8.38 -9.47 20.67
N GLY A 176 7.44 -10.38 20.95
CA GLY A 176 7.75 -11.71 21.46
C GLY A 176 8.78 -12.43 20.59
N VAL A 177 8.54 -12.47 19.27
CA VAL A 177 9.45 -13.05 18.27
C VAL A 177 10.83 -12.40 18.30
N ALA A 178 10.90 -11.07 18.27
CA ALA A 178 12.17 -10.33 18.30
C ALA A 178 12.93 -10.50 19.63
N SER A 179 12.23 -10.44 20.76
CA SER A 179 12.81 -10.55 22.10
C SER A 179 13.30 -11.96 22.42
N SER A 180 12.63 -12.98 21.90
CA SER A 180 13.07 -14.36 21.97
C SER A 180 14.15 -14.72 20.94
N LYS A 181 14.59 -13.73 20.13
CA LYS A 181 15.55 -13.89 19.02
C LYS A 181 15.18 -15.04 18.08
N ARG A 182 13.88 -15.26 17.87
CA ARG A 182 13.38 -16.35 17.05
C ARG A 182 13.56 -16.01 15.57
N ASN A 183 14.17 -16.92 14.82
CA ASN A 183 14.56 -16.75 13.43
C ASN A 183 14.20 -17.96 12.57
N ASP A 184 13.11 -18.64 12.89
CA ASP A 184 12.60 -19.79 12.14
C ASP A 184 11.49 -19.37 11.15
N ASP A 185 10.92 -20.34 10.46
CA ASP A 185 9.85 -20.11 9.49
C ASP A 185 8.61 -19.45 10.13
N PHE A 186 8.38 -19.68 11.43
CA PHE A 186 7.31 -19.04 12.16
C PHE A 186 7.55 -17.53 12.29
N ALA A 187 8.76 -17.10 12.63
CA ALA A 187 9.10 -15.69 12.68
C ALA A 187 8.83 -15.01 11.33
N LEU A 188 9.28 -15.65 10.23
CA LEU A 188 9.03 -15.15 8.88
C LEU A 188 7.53 -15.05 8.58
N GLU A 189 6.74 -16.10 8.84
CA GLU A 189 5.28 -16.11 8.67
C GLU A 189 4.62 -14.94 9.39
N VAL A 190 4.97 -14.70 10.66
CA VAL A 190 4.40 -13.62 11.48
C VAL A 190 4.64 -12.25 10.83
N TYR A 191 5.85 -11.99 10.34
CA TYR A 191 6.17 -10.73 9.65
C TYR A 191 5.47 -10.62 8.29
N GLN A 192 5.38 -11.70 7.52
CA GLN A 192 4.69 -11.71 6.23
C GLN A 192 3.19 -11.44 6.39
N THR A 193 2.51 -12.18 7.26
CA THR A 193 1.08 -12.00 7.54
C THR A 193 0.81 -10.61 8.11
N SER A 194 1.67 -10.13 9.02
CA SER A 194 1.62 -8.75 9.51
C SER A 194 1.67 -7.73 8.37
N LEU A 195 2.57 -7.92 7.41
CA LEU A 195 2.73 -7.02 6.26
C LEU A 195 1.45 -7.04 5.40
N TYR A 196 0.94 -8.23 5.08
CA TYR A 196 -0.27 -8.38 4.26
C TYR A 196 -1.47 -7.70 4.91
N LEU A 197 -1.74 -7.98 6.18
CA LEU A 197 -2.85 -7.36 6.90
C LEU A 197 -2.68 -5.85 7.03
N SER A 198 -1.46 -5.36 7.29
CA SER A 198 -1.21 -3.91 7.37
C SER A 198 -1.46 -3.18 6.05
N ALA A 199 -1.19 -3.83 4.92
CA ALA A 199 -1.50 -3.32 3.60
C ALA A 199 -3.00 -3.39 3.31
N LEU A 200 -3.64 -4.53 3.62
CA LEU A 200 -5.09 -4.75 3.43
C LEU A 200 -5.95 -3.79 4.26
N PHE A 201 -5.49 -3.40 5.44
CA PHE A 201 -6.20 -2.47 6.33
C PHE A 201 -5.75 -1.02 6.13
N GLU A 202 -5.02 -0.73 5.05
CA GLU A 202 -4.55 0.61 4.70
C GLU A 202 -3.84 1.32 5.86
N ALA A 203 -2.98 0.60 6.58
CA ALA A 203 -2.27 1.10 7.74
C ALA A 203 -0.79 1.41 7.41
N PRO A 204 -0.47 2.54 6.76
CA PRO A 204 0.86 2.80 6.21
C PRO A 204 1.94 2.86 7.29
N LYS A 205 1.63 3.44 8.46
CA LYS A 205 2.54 3.51 9.61
C LYS A 205 2.93 2.13 10.15
N GLN A 206 2.05 1.14 9.98
CA GLN A 206 2.28 -0.25 10.38
C GLN A 206 3.14 -0.94 9.33
N THR A 207 2.75 -0.82 8.06
CA THR A 207 3.44 -1.38 6.90
C THR A 207 4.93 -0.99 6.92
N ILE A 208 5.22 0.30 7.05
CA ILE A 208 6.60 0.80 7.07
C ILE A 208 7.43 0.28 8.25
N SER A 209 6.80 0.00 9.40
CA SER A 209 7.48 -0.57 10.57
C SER A 209 7.83 -2.05 10.43
N ILE A 210 7.18 -2.76 9.50
CA ILE A 210 7.37 -4.20 9.27
C ILE A 210 8.48 -4.44 8.23
N ILE A 211 8.55 -3.57 7.21
CA ILE A 211 9.49 -3.69 6.08
C ILE A 211 10.95 -3.95 6.52
N PRO A 212 11.54 -3.21 7.49
CA PRO A 212 12.95 -3.43 7.88
C PRO A 212 13.23 -4.81 8.50
N HIS A 213 12.22 -5.47 9.05
CA HIS A 213 12.38 -6.83 9.59
C HIS A 213 12.37 -7.90 8.50
N LEU A 214 11.75 -7.62 7.36
CA LEU A 214 11.73 -8.51 6.20
C LEU A 214 12.90 -8.22 5.25
N PHE A 215 13.33 -6.97 5.17
CA PHE A 215 14.41 -6.48 4.30
C PHE A 215 15.42 -5.65 5.11
N PRO A 216 16.28 -6.29 5.92
CA PRO A 216 17.30 -5.58 6.69
C PRO A 216 18.25 -4.80 5.78
N PRO A 217 18.76 -3.63 6.21
CA PRO A 217 19.74 -2.87 5.44
C PRO A 217 21.04 -3.67 5.21
N GLN A 218 21.56 -3.66 3.99
CA GLN A 218 22.78 -4.41 3.62
C GLN A 218 24.06 -3.92 4.30
N HIS A 219 24.03 -2.76 4.95
CA HIS A 219 25.21 -2.13 5.55
C HIS A 219 25.50 -2.57 6.99
N GLU A 220 24.64 -3.38 7.61
CA GLU A 220 24.96 -3.91 8.94
C GLU A 220 26.01 -5.03 8.84
N PRO A 221 27.01 -5.02 9.75
CA PRO A 221 28.04 -6.05 9.78
C PRO A 221 27.42 -7.45 9.87
N SER A 222 27.93 -8.38 9.04
CA SER A 222 27.35 -9.71 8.87
C SER A 222 27.22 -10.53 10.16
N ASP A 223 27.95 -10.17 11.21
CA ASP A 223 27.99 -10.89 12.48
C ASP A 223 26.75 -10.63 13.35
N SER A 224 26.01 -9.54 13.11
CA SER A 224 24.77 -9.22 13.84
C SER A 224 23.50 -9.52 13.06
N GLN A 225 23.59 -9.83 11.76
CA GLN A 225 22.41 -10.09 10.94
C GLN A 225 21.88 -11.49 11.19
N THR A 226 20.73 -11.55 11.86
CA THR A 226 19.92 -12.76 11.94
C THR A 226 19.50 -13.15 10.52
N LYS A 227 20.23 -14.10 9.91
CA LYS A 227 19.86 -14.64 8.60
C LYS A 227 18.49 -15.29 8.74
N LEU A 228 17.51 -14.76 8.01
CA LEU A 228 16.22 -15.42 7.87
C LEU A 228 16.43 -16.79 7.23
N PRO A 229 15.68 -17.82 7.65
CA PRO A 229 15.88 -19.18 7.18
C PRO A 229 15.52 -19.32 5.71
N ARG A 230 14.63 -18.44 5.22
CA ARG A 230 14.14 -18.39 3.86
C ARG A 230 13.94 -16.93 3.42
N PRO A 231 14.14 -16.60 2.13
CA PRO A 231 13.77 -15.28 1.61
C PRO A 231 12.26 -15.02 1.78
N PRO A 232 11.85 -13.76 1.99
CA PRO A 232 10.45 -13.36 1.96
C PRO A 232 9.77 -13.73 0.63
N SER A 233 8.44 -13.85 0.65
CA SER A 233 7.67 -14.11 -0.56
C SER A 233 7.80 -12.97 -1.57
N MET A 234 7.60 -13.26 -2.86
CA MET A 234 7.53 -12.23 -3.91
C MET A 234 6.44 -11.20 -3.60
N SER A 235 5.32 -11.61 -3.02
CA SER A 235 4.26 -10.69 -2.59
C SER A 235 4.76 -9.67 -1.56
N CYS A 236 5.60 -10.07 -0.60
CA CYS A 236 6.21 -9.12 0.34
C CYS A 236 7.09 -8.08 -0.34
N VAL A 237 7.91 -8.51 -1.31
CA VAL A 237 8.76 -7.63 -2.12
C VAL A 237 7.90 -6.59 -2.85
N LEU A 238 6.87 -7.05 -3.56
CA LEU A 238 5.96 -6.19 -4.31
C LEU A 238 5.16 -5.24 -3.41
N ILE A 239 4.65 -5.72 -2.28
CA ILE A 239 3.94 -4.90 -1.29
C ILE A 239 4.86 -3.79 -0.76
N SER A 240 6.11 -4.11 -0.40
CA SER A 240 7.06 -3.10 0.10
C SER A 240 7.31 -1.98 -0.92
N LEU A 241 7.52 -2.34 -2.19
CA LEU A 241 7.82 -1.39 -3.25
C LEU A 241 6.58 -0.58 -3.67
N LEU A 242 5.42 -1.23 -3.82
CA LEU A 242 4.16 -0.56 -4.11
C LEU A 242 3.74 0.38 -2.98
N HIS A 243 3.94 -0.03 -1.73
CA HIS A 243 3.70 0.82 -0.57
C HIS A 243 4.47 2.13 -0.63
N HIS A 244 5.77 2.10 -0.98
CA HIS A 244 6.56 3.32 -1.15
C HIS A 244 6.12 4.15 -2.36
N LEU A 245 5.69 3.54 -3.47
CA LEU A 245 5.10 4.28 -4.59
C LEU A 245 3.81 5.00 -4.20
N VAL A 246 2.93 4.33 -3.44
CA VAL A 246 1.65 4.88 -2.97
C VAL A 246 1.86 6.02 -1.98
N THR A 247 2.72 5.82 -0.97
CA THR A 247 2.90 6.77 0.14
C THR A 247 3.75 7.97 -0.26
N SER A 248 4.71 7.81 -1.17
CA SER A 248 5.57 8.91 -1.64
C SER A 248 5.03 9.62 -2.87
N TYR A 249 3.89 9.19 -3.44
CA TYR A 249 3.33 9.78 -4.67
C TYR A 249 3.21 11.32 -4.56
N PRO A 250 3.70 12.09 -5.55
CA PRO A 250 4.21 11.65 -6.86
C PRO A 250 5.73 11.34 -6.89
N SER A 251 6.45 11.56 -5.79
CA SER A 251 7.88 11.21 -5.68
C SER A 251 8.09 9.70 -5.73
N GLN A 252 9.24 9.29 -6.25
CA GLN A 252 9.68 7.89 -6.30
C GLN A 252 10.99 7.65 -5.55
N SER A 253 11.47 8.62 -4.78
CA SER A 253 12.74 8.51 -4.06
C SER A 253 12.79 7.31 -3.11
N GLN A 254 11.76 7.14 -2.27
CA GLN A 254 11.70 6.02 -1.33
C GLN A 254 11.55 4.67 -2.04
N TYR A 255 10.85 4.63 -3.18
CA TYR A 255 10.75 3.42 -3.99
C TYR A 255 12.14 2.95 -4.46
N PHE A 256 12.96 3.86 -4.98
CA PHE A 256 14.31 3.50 -5.44
C PHE A 256 15.24 3.14 -4.27
N GLN A 257 15.15 3.84 -3.15
CA GLN A 257 15.89 3.48 -1.93
C GLN A 257 15.54 2.06 -1.46
N GLN A 258 14.26 1.72 -1.43
CA GLN A 258 13.82 0.37 -1.07
C GLN A 258 14.23 -0.67 -2.12
N LEU A 259 14.16 -0.34 -3.40
CA LEU A 259 14.59 -1.23 -4.48
C LEU A 259 16.08 -1.58 -4.38
N ASP A 260 16.92 -0.61 -3.99
CA ASP A 260 18.35 -0.82 -3.79
C ASP A 260 18.66 -1.66 -2.55
N ALA A 261 17.81 -1.58 -1.51
CA ALA A 261 17.95 -2.39 -0.29
C ALA A 261 17.58 -3.87 -0.51
N ILE A 262 16.67 -4.16 -1.44
CA ILE A 262 16.20 -5.52 -1.69
C ILE A 262 17.29 -6.36 -2.40
N PRO A 263 17.62 -7.55 -1.88
CA PRO A 263 18.57 -8.45 -2.53
C PRO A 263 18.15 -8.84 -3.96
N LYS A 264 19.13 -8.86 -4.89
CA LYS A 264 18.88 -9.10 -6.33
C LYS A 264 18.36 -10.50 -6.64
N ASP A 265 18.62 -11.46 -5.77
CA ASP A 265 18.09 -12.83 -5.80
C ASP A 265 16.60 -12.89 -5.48
N GLN A 266 16.10 -11.98 -4.63
CA GLN A 266 14.68 -11.91 -4.27
C GLN A 266 13.84 -11.23 -5.35
N LEU A 267 14.43 -10.28 -6.10
CA LEU A 267 13.78 -9.64 -7.24
C LEU A 267 14.72 -9.63 -8.46
N PRO A 268 14.87 -10.78 -9.16
CA PRO A 268 15.71 -10.86 -10.34
C PRO A 268 15.25 -9.85 -11.38
N GLY A 269 16.19 -9.06 -11.92
CA GLY A 269 15.88 -7.98 -12.85
C GLY A 269 15.20 -8.42 -14.15
N THR A 270 15.31 -9.71 -14.49
CA THR A 270 14.69 -10.37 -15.64
C THR A 270 13.32 -10.98 -15.35
N SER A 271 12.90 -11.04 -14.08
CA SER A 271 11.59 -11.59 -13.71
C SER A 271 10.46 -10.73 -14.26
N LYS A 272 9.34 -11.37 -14.66
CA LYS A 272 8.12 -10.68 -15.15
C LYS A 272 7.65 -9.61 -14.14
N ALA A 273 7.70 -9.94 -12.84
CA ALA A 273 7.35 -9.03 -11.74
C ALA A 273 8.24 -7.78 -11.68
N ALA A 274 9.57 -7.94 -11.78
CA ALA A 274 10.49 -6.81 -11.78
C ALA A 274 10.31 -5.90 -13.01
N VAL A 275 10.12 -6.50 -14.20
CA VAL A 275 9.90 -5.75 -15.45
C VAL A 275 8.58 -4.98 -15.40
N TRP A 276 7.52 -5.62 -14.91
CA TRP A 276 6.22 -4.99 -14.70
C TRP A 276 6.31 -3.81 -13.75
N LEU A 277 6.89 -3.99 -12.56
CA LEU A 277 6.98 -2.95 -11.55
C LEU A 277 7.85 -1.76 -12.00
N LYS A 278 8.97 -2.02 -12.69
CA LYS A 278 9.78 -0.96 -13.31
C LYS A 278 9.00 -0.18 -14.37
N SER A 279 8.20 -0.87 -15.17
CA SER A 279 7.37 -0.25 -16.21
C SER A 279 6.25 0.59 -15.60
N LEU A 280 5.62 0.09 -14.52
CA LEU A 280 4.61 0.79 -13.75
C LEU A 280 5.17 2.06 -13.09
N ALA A 281 6.31 1.97 -12.41
CA ALA A 281 6.97 3.13 -11.83
C ALA A 281 7.39 4.14 -12.93
N LYS A 282 7.95 3.66 -14.04
CA LYS A 282 8.32 4.51 -15.18
C LYS A 282 7.11 5.27 -15.74
N SER A 283 5.98 4.61 -15.96
CA SER A 283 4.79 5.25 -16.54
C SER A 283 4.21 6.33 -15.62
N VAL A 284 4.19 6.11 -14.30
CA VAL A 284 3.84 7.14 -13.31
C VAL A 284 4.79 8.34 -13.40
N ARG A 285 6.11 8.10 -13.42
CA ARG A 285 7.12 9.17 -13.45
C ARG A 285 7.07 9.99 -14.74
N THR A 286 6.88 9.35 -15.88
CA THR A 286 6.78 10.02 -17.19
C THR A 286 5.37 10.54 -17.47
N ARG A 287 4.43 10.41 -16.52
CA ARG A 287 3.01 10.77 -16.68
C ARG A 287 2.36 10.15 -17.91
N ASN A 288 2.80 8.94 -18.29
CA ASN A 288 2.19 8.18 -19.37
C ASN A 288 1.03 7.36 -18.79
N TYR A 289 -0.08 8.04 -18.54
CA TYR A 289 -1.24 7.46 -17.86
C TYR A 289 -1.95 6.37 -18.68
N ALA A 290 -1.86 6.42 -20.01
CA ALA A 290 -2.37 5.36 -20.87
C ALA A 290 -1.59 4.05 -20.64
N ALA A 291 -0.25 4.10 -20.69
CA ALA A 291 0.58 2.93 -20.40
C ALA A 291 0.40 2.46 -18.95
N PHE A 292 0.22 3.38 -17.99
CA PHE A 292 -0.09 3.01 -16.60
C PHE A 292 -1.42 2.27 -16.49
N ALA A 293 -2.49 2.73 -17.16
CA ALA A 293 -3.79 2.09 -17.13
C ALA A 293 -3.75 0.66 -17.66
N ASP A 294 -3.01 0.43 -18.76
CA ASP A 294 -2.82 -0.90 -19.35
C ASP A 294 -2.01 -1.83 -18.42
N LEU A 295 -0.92 -1.32 -17.83
CA LEU A 295 -0.04 -2.09 -16.93
C LEU A 295 -0.70 -2.43 -15.58
N SER A 296 -1.62 -1.58 -15.12
CA SER A 296 -2.30 -1.74 -13.84
C SER A 296 -3.67 -2.39 -13.95
N ASN A 297 -4.08 -2.85 -15.14
CA ASN A 297 -5.33 -3.57 -15.29
C ASN A 297 -5.26 -4.96 -14.62
N LYS A 298 -6.42 -5.51 -14.26
CA LYS A 298 -6.50 -6.79 -13.53
C LYS A 298 -5.87 -7.95 -14.30
N SER A 299 -6.08 -8.01 -15.62
CA SER A 299 -5.56 -9.10 -16.46
C SER A 299 -4.03 -9.09 -16.56
N SER A 300 -3.40 -7.94 -16.80
CA SER A 300 -1.93 -7.83 -16.86
C SER A 300 -1.31 -8.11 -15.50
N LEU A 301 -1.93 -7.63 -14.40
CA LEU A 301 -1.50 -7.94 -13.05
C LEU A 301 -1.51 -9.44 -12.78
N LEU A 302 -2.63 -10.11 -13.03
CA LEU A 302 -2.73 -11.55 -12.79
C LEU A 302 -1.77 -12.35 -13.66
N ALA A 303 -1.53 -11.94 -14.91
CA ALA A 303 -0.55 -12.58 -15.80
C ALA A 303 0.90 -12.46 -15.29
N VAL A 304 1.21 -11.44 -14.48
CA VAL A 304 2.53 -11.22 -13.89
C VAL A 304 2.67 -11.91 -12.53
N LEU A 305 1.60 -11.89 -11.72
CA LEU A 305 1.64 -12.31 -10.33
C LEU A 305 1.35 -13.79 -10.13
N LEU A 306 0.50 -14.38 -10.98
CA LEU A 306 0.24 -15.81 -10.91
C LEU A 306 1.38 -16.53 -11.62
N PRO A 307 2.08 -17.46 -10.94
CA PRO A 307 3.03 -18.32 -11.63
C PRO A 307 2.29 -19.02 -12.77
N GLU A 308 2.92 -19.08 -13.94
CA GLU A 308 2.49 -20.00 -14.99
C GLU A 308 2.35 -21.35 -14.30
N LYS A 309 1.15 -21.94 -14.34
CA LYS A 309 0.89 -23.26 -13.76
C LYS A 309 1.68 -24.28 -14.59
N ASP A 310 2.99 -24.27 -14.43
CA ASP A 310 3.85 -25.33 -14.88
C ASP A 310 3.36 -26.58 -14.16
N LYS A 311 3.16 -27.62 -14.96
CA LYS A 311 2.52 -28.90 -14.62
C LYS A 311 3.33 -29.71 -13.62
N VAL A 312 3.79 -29.11 -12.52
CA VAL A 312 4.48 -29.82 -11.45
C VAL A 312 3.40 -30.58 -10.69
N PRO A 313 3.48 -31.92 -10.64
CA PRO A 313 2.49 -32.74 -9.98
C PRO A 313 2.40 -32.33 -8.51
N ALA A 314 1.16 -32.06 -8.07
CA ALA A 314 0.85 -31.68 -6.70
C ALA A 314 1.43 -32.72 -5.74
N SER A 315 2.58 -32.38 -5.13
CA SER A 315 3.24 -33.25 -4.16
C SER A 315 2.33 -33.31 -2.94
N GLN A 316 1.65 -34.44 -2.80
CA GLN A 316 0.74 -34.71 -1.71
C GLN A 316 1.50 -34.76 -0.38
N GLY A 317 1.00 -34.01 0.60
CA GLY A 317 1.05 -34.45 1.99
C GLY A 317 2.29 -34.04 2.80
N THR A 318 2.14 -32.96 3.56
CA THR A 318 2.45 -32.98 5.01
C THR A 318 1.51 -32.00 5.72
N ALA A 319 0.90 -32.49 6.80
CA ALA A 319 -0.17 -31.85 7.56
C ALA A 319 0.26 -30.56 8.29
N ALA A 320 -0.70 -29.66 8.47
CA ALA A 320 -0.70 -28.51 9.39
C ALA A 320 0.48 -27.51 9.29
N SER A 321 1.05 -27.32 8.10
CA SER A 321 1.94 -26.17 7.87
C SER A 321 1.10 -24.90 7.83
N TRP A 322 1.36 -23.98 8.76
CA TRP A 322 0.84 -22.61 8.84
C TRP A 322 1.26 -21.76 7.62
N LYS A 323 0.91 -22.21 6.41
CA LYS A 323 1.28 -21.53 5.18
C LYS A 323 0.50 -20.23 5.15
N SER A 324 1.21 -19.10 5.19
CA SER A 324 0.63 -17.79 4.88
C SER A 324 -0.25 -17.93 3.66
N ASP A 325 -1.51 -17.50 3.78
CA ASP A 325 -2.48 -17.59 2.70
C ASP A 325 -1.91 -16.81 1.50
N PRO A 326 -1.46 -17.50 0.41
CA PRO A 326 -0.88 -16.83 -0.73
C PRO A 326 -1.87 -15.83 -1.34
N ASP A 327 -3.17 -16.05 -1.14
CA ASP A 327 -4.23 -15.19 -1.63
C ASP A 327 -4.25 -13.85 -0.89
N GLN A 328 -3.87 -13.79 0.40
CA GLN A 328 -3.76 -12.53 1.14
C GLN A 328 -2.66 -11.62 0.58
N GLY A 329 -1.50 -12.20 0.25
CA GLY A 329 -0.41 -11.47 -0.38
C GLY A 329 -0.82 -10.88 -1.74
N LEU A 330 -1.52 -11.68 -2.56
CA LEU A 330 -2.06 -11.21 -3.84
C LEU A 330 -3.11 -10.11 -3.65
N LYS A 331 -4.07 -10.29 -2.73
CA LYS A 331 -5.09 -9.29 -2.40
C LYS A 331 -4.46 -7.96 -1.97
N ALA A 332 -3.40 -8.01 -1.15
CA ALA A 332 -2.66 -6.82 -0.72
C ALA A 332 -1.97 -6.09 -1.88
N VAL A 333 -1.36 -6.83 -2.81
CA VAL A 333 -0.75 -6.26 -4.03
C VAL A 333 -1.81 -5.59 -4.91
N LEU A 334 -2.97 -6.25 -5.11
CA LEU A 334 -4.09 -5.70 -5.88
C LEU A 334 -4.63 -4.42 -5.22
N LEU A 335 -4.84 -4.42 -3.90
CA LEU A 335 -5.32 -3.25 -3.16
C LEU A 335 -4.34 -2.08 -3.24
N LEU A 336 -3.04 -2.29 -3.01
CA LEU A 336 -2.05 -1.21 -3.13
C LEU A 336 -1.98 -0.64 -4.55
N THR A 337 -2.14 -1.50 -5.56
CA THR A 337 -2.20 -1.06 -6.95
C THR A 337 -3.48 -0.25 -7.22
N GLU A 338 -4.62 -0.63 -6.64
CA GLU A 338 -5.87 0.13 -6.71
C GLU A 338 -5.72 1.52 -6.06
N ILE A 339 -5.10 1.59 -4.88
CA ILE A 339 -4.82 2.88 -4.22
C ILE A 339 -3.92 3.77 -5.09
N LEU A 340 -2.92 3.17 -5.76
CA LEU A 340 -2.08 3.90 -6.71
C LEU A 340 -2.89 4.36 -7.93
N ARG A 341 -3.79 3.52 -8.47
CA ARG A 341 -4.70 3.87 -9.58
C ARG A 341 -5.55 5.07 -9.21
N ASN A 342 -6.13 5.10 -8.02
CA ASN A 342 -6.93 6.23 -7.53
C ASN A 342 -6.11 7.54 -7.48
N LYS A 343 -4.88 7.50 -6.97
CA LYS A 343 -3.98 8.68 -6.96
C LYS A 343 -3.62 9.18 -8.36
N VAL A 344 -3.34 8.24 -9.27
CA VAL A 344 -3.05 8.54 -10.67
C VAL A 344 -4.29 9.11 -11.36
N ALA A 345 -5.47 8.54 -11.12
CA ALA A 345 -6.74 9.00 -11.67
C ALA A 345 -7.02 10.46 -11.32
N GLU A 346 -6.81 10.87 -10.06
CA GLU A 346 -6.92 12.28 -9.65
C GLU A 346 -5.97 13.20 -10.43
N THR A 347 -4.73 12.75 -10.66
CA THR A 347 -3.75 13.56 -11.41
C THR A 347 -4.10 13.63 -12.90
N THR A 348 -4.52 12.50 -13.49
CA THR A 348 -5.03 12.43 -14.86
C THR A 348 -6.26 13.31 -15.04
N TRP A 349 -7.16 13.33 -14.06
CA TRP A 349 -8.35 14.17 -14.05
C TRP A 349 -7.99 15.65 -14.16
N ASN A 350 -7.01 16.12 -13.38
CA ASN A 350 -6.53 17.49 -13.47
C ASN A 350 -5.98 17.84 -14.86
N VAL A 351 -5.26 16.91 -15.51
CA VAL A 351 -4.77 17.08 -16.89
C VAL A 351 -5.93 17.17 -17.89
N ILE A 352 -6.94 16.33 -17.74
CA ILE A 352 -8.16 16.36 -18.58
C ILE A 352 -8.88 17.71 -18.39
N CYS A 353 -9.08 18.16 -17.15
CA CYS A 353 -9.73 19.44 -16.88
C CYS A 353 -8.96 20.64 -17.46
N ALA A 354 -7.63 20.57 -17.51
CA ALA A 354 -6.82 21.62 -18.13
C ALA A 354 -6.89 21.61 -19.66
N SER A 355 -7.10 20.43 -20.26
CA SER A 355 -6.98 20.21 -21.71
C SER A 355 -8.33 20.29 -22.45
N TYR A 356 -9.43 20.00 -21.78
CA TYR A 356 -10.76 19.91 -22.39
C TYR A 356 -11.74 20.89 -21.75
N ARG A 357 -12.61 21.50 -22.57
CA ARG A 357 -13.68 22.40 -22.11
C ARG A 357 -15.02 21.69 -21.96
N GLU A 358 -15.25 20.66 -22.77
CA GLU A 358 -16.49 19.88 -22.78
C GLU A 358 -16.17 18.38 -22.88
N LEU A 359 -17.00 17.55 -22.27
CA LEU A 359 -16.97 16.10 -22.37
C LEU A 359 -18.35 15.60 -22.83
N ASN A 360 -18.39 14.71 -23.83
CA ASN A 360 -19.63 14.15 -24.38
C ASN A 360 -19.74 12.66 -24.02
N GLN A 361 -20.53 12.35 -23.00
CA GLN A 361 -20.69 11.01 -22.44
C GLN A 361 -21.64 10.11 -23.27
N ASN A 362 -22.48 10.69 -24.13
CA ASN A 362 -23.35 9.91 -25.03
C ASN A 362 -22.54 9.16 -26.10
N SER A 363 -21.28 9.57 -26.32
CA SER A 363 -20.39 8.82 -27.18
C SER A 363 -19.74 7.68 -26.41
N LEU A 364 -20.03 6.43 -26.81
CA LEU A 364 -19.38 5.23 -26.29
C LEU A 364 -17.84 5.34 -26.32
N LYS A 365 -17.29 5.99 -27.35
CA LYS A 365 -15.84 6.23 -27.49
C LYS A 365 -15.30 7.12 -26.37
N THR A 366 -15.97 8.23 -26.06
CA THR A 366 -15.56 9.15 -24.98
C THR A 366 -15.69 8.47 -23.63
N THR A 367 -16.79 7.75 -23.39
CA THR A 367 -17.03 7.06 -22.12
C THR A 367 -15.98 5.97 -21.88
N SER A 368 -15.70 5.12 -22.88
CA SER A 368 -14.63 4.12 -22.81
C SER A 368 -13.25 4.76 -22.62
N TRP A 369 -12.96 5.84 -23.35
CA TRP A 369 -11.71 6.59 -23.20
C TRP A 369 -11.54 7.15 -21.79
N LEU A 370 -12.60 7.73 -21.21
CA LEU A 370 -12.56 8.33 -19.89
C LEU A 370 -12.39 7.27 -18.80
N SER A 371 -13.18 6.18 -18.85
CA SER A 371 -13.07 5.06 -17.92
C SER A 371 -11.67 4.45 -17.91
N ARG A 372 -11.07 4.24 -19.10
CA ARG A 372 -9.71 3.73 -19.22
C ARG A 372 -8.67 4.73 -18.68
N SER A 373 -8.78 5.99 -19.08
CA SER A 373 -7.79 7.02 -18.69
C SER A 373 -7.77 7.28 -17.19
N LEU A 374 -8.94 7.22 -16.55
CA LEU A 374 -9.11 7.41 -15.11
C LEU A 374 -9.06 6.11 -14.32
N CYS A 375 -8.78 4.96 -14.96
CA CYS A 375 -8.67 3.67 -14.27
C CYS A 375 -9.92 3.30 -13.43
N LEU A 376 -11.13 3.64 -13.90
CA LEU A 376 -12.38 3.54 -13.09
C LEU A 376 -12.86 2.11 -12.84
N GLU A 377 -12.34 1.14 -13.58
CA GLU A 377 -12.56 -0.27 -13.32
C GLU A 377 -11.68 -0.71 -12.15
N SER A 378 -12.31 -1.23 -11.10
CA SER A 378 -11.62 -1.74 -9.93
C SER A 378 -10.97 -3.09 -10.23
N ILE A 379 -9.69 -3.20 -9.87
CA ILE A 379 -8.97 -4.47 -10.02
C ILE A 379 -9.16 -5.42 -8.84
N TYR A 380 -9.60 -4.88 -7.69
CA TYR A 380 -9.78 -5.63 -6.46
C TYR A 380 -11.15 -6.32 -6.44
N ASP A 381 -12.22 -5.53 -6.48
CA ASP A 381 -13.59 -6.03 -6.48
C ASP A 381 -14.48 -5.18 -7.40
N SER A 382 -15.18 -5.85 -8.32
CA SER A 382 -16.08 -5.23 -9.29
C SER A 382 -17.22 -4.41 -8.65
N SER A 383 -17.55 -4.67 -7.38
CA SER A 383 -18.53 -3.86 -6.63
C SER A 383 -18.08 -2.40 -6.46
N PHE A 384 -16.77 -2.14 -6.55
CA PHE A 384 -16.19 -0.79 -6.50
C PHE A 384 -15.98 -0.17 -7.88
N ASN A 385 -16.47 -0.79 -8.96
CA ASN A 385 -16.41 -0.18 -10.28
C ASN A 385 -17.21 1.13 -10.29
N ILE A 386 -16.55 2.20 -10.73
CA ILE A 386 -17.20 3.52 -10.86
C ILE A 386 -17.47 3.74 -12.34
N THR A 387 -18.71 4.08 -12.71
CA THR A 387 -19.01 4.49 -14.09
C THR A 387 -18.44 5.88 -14.35
N ALA A 388 -18.11 6.18 -15.61
CA ALA A 388 -17.69 7.53 -16.00
C ALA A 388 -18.72 8.60 -15.58
N GLU A 389 -20.02 8.28 -15.65
CA GLU A 389 -21.07 9.16 -15.18
C GLU A 389 -20.96 9.45 -13.69
N ASN A 390 -20.90 8.39 -12.88
CA ASN A 390 -20.88 8.51 -11.43
C ASN A 390 -19.65 9.29 -10.99
N TRP A 391 -18.50 9.06 -11.63
CA TRP A 391 -17.30 9.86 -11.40
C TRP A 391 -17.54 11.35 -11.67
N LEU A 392 -18.14 11.69 -12.82
CA LEU A 392 -18.45 13.09 -13.17
C LEU A 392 -19.45 13.72 -12.21
N VAL A 393 -20.47 12.98 -11.78
CA VAL A 393 -21.43 13.41 -10.76
C VAL A 393 -20.71 13.70 -9.44
N THR A 394 -19.84 12.79 -8.96
CA THR A 394 -19.04 13.01 -7.76
C THR A 394 -18.15 14.25 -7.89
N LYS A 395 -17.49 14.46 -9.04
CA LYS A 395 -16.65 15.64 -9.27
C LYS A 395 -17.45 16.94 -9.41
N SER A 396 -18.71 16.87 -9.82
CA SER A 396 -19.62 18.03 -9.83
C SER A 396 -20.08 18.43 -8.43
N ALA A 397 -20.23 17.47 -7.51
CA ALA A 397 -20.68 17.70 -6.13
C ALA A 397 -19.54 18.00 -5.15
N ALA A 398 -18.28 17.70 -5.50
CA ALA A 398 -17.14 17.75 -4.57
C ALA A 398 -16.68 19.16 -4.14
N ALA A 399 -17.26 20.25 -4.65
CA ALA A 399 -16.87 21.61 -4.26
C ALA A 399 -17.83 22.15 -3.18
N PRO A 400 -17.36 22.36 -1.93
CA PRO A 400 -18.22 22.83 -0.83
C PRO A 400 -18.74 24.26 -1.02
N GLU A 401 -17.99 25.11 -1.73
CA GLU A 401 -18.24 26.56 -1.81
C GLU A 401 -18.30 27.09 -3.26
N GLY A 402 -18.47 26.23 -4.27
CA GLY A 402 -18.49 26.67 -5.66
C GLY A 402 -18.96 25.62 -6.66
N PRO A 403 -19.05 25.97 -7.96
CA PRO A 403 -19.30 24.98 -8.99
C PRO A 403 -18.15 23.95 -8.96
N GLY A 404 -18.50 22.66 -8.86
CA GLY A 404 -17.53 21.59 -8.96
C GLY A 404 -16.70 21.65 -10.25
N HIS A 405 -15.71 20.77 -10.38
CA HIS A 405 -14.80 20.73 -11.54
C HIS A 405 -15.54 20.54 -12.88
N VAL A 406 -16.77 20.03 -12.84
CA VAL A 406 -17.65 19.83 -13.99
C VAL A 406 -19.09 20.16 -13.62
N ARG A 407 -19.88 20.58 -14.61
CA ARG A 407 -21.34 20.72 -14.50
C ARG A 407 -22.03 20.16 -15.74
N ARG A 408 -23.27 19.69 -15.59
CA ARG A 408 -24.10 19.28 -16.74
C ARG A 408 -24.40 20.49 -17.63
N LYS A 409 -24.35 20.32 -18.95
CA LYS A 409 -24.70 21.36 -19.93
C LYS A 409 -26.22 21.47 -20.01
N GLU A 410 -26.74 22.66 -19.75
CA GLU A 410 -28.17 22.92 -19.84
C GLU A 410 -28.69 22.65 -21.27
N GLY A 411 -29.84 21.98 -21.36
CA GLY A 411 -30.50 21.65 -22.62
C GLY A 411 -29.85 20.55 -23.46
N VAL A 412 -28.77 19.90 -23.02
CA VAL A 412 -28.14 18.81 -23.76
C VAL A 412 -27.75 17.64 -22.84
N GLU A 413 -28.53 16.56 -22.92
CA GLU A 413 -28.29 15.35 -22.15
C GLU A 413 -26.91 14.75 -22.44
N GLY A 414 -26.23 14.27 -21.38
CA GLY A 414 -24.92 13.60 -21.47
C GLY A 414 -23.74 14.50 -21.85
N ARG A 415 -23.92 15.82 -21.98
CA ARG A 415 -22.82 16.78 -22.13
C ARG A 415 -22.45 17.42 -20.81
N TRP A 416 -21.15 17.49 -20.56
CA TRP A 416 -20.57 18.07 -19.37
C TRP A 416 -19.65 19.23 -19.76
N ILE A 417 -19.74 20.34 -19.04
CA ILE A 417 -18.85 21.49 -19.16
C ILE A 417 -17.80 21.37 -18.05
N VAL A 418 -16.53 21.44 -18.42
CA VAL A 418 -15.41 21.51 -17.47
C VAL A 418 -15.30 22.94 -16.96
N CYS A 419 -15.43 23.10 -15.65
CA CYS A 419 -15.27 24.38 -14.97
C CYS A 419 -13.79 24.57 -14.64
N LYS A 420 -13.20 25.69 -15.08
CA LYS A 420 -11.87 26.07 -14.61
C LYS A 420 -12.00 26.50 -13.14
N VAL A 421 -11.41 25.71 -12.24
CA VAL A 421 -11.18 26.13 -10.86
C VAL A 421 -10.25 27.34 -10.92
N ARG A 422 -10.74 28.48 -10.43
CA ARG A 422 -9.97 29.72 -10.36
C ARG A 422 -9.00 29.71 -9.20
#